data_AF-A0A926YX74-F1
#
_entry.id   AF-A0A926YX74-F1
#
_cell.length_a   1.000
_cell.length_b   1.000
_cell.length_c   1.000
_cell.angle_alpha   90.00
_cell.angle_beta   90.00
_cell.angle_gamma   90.00
#
_symmetry.space_group_name_H-M   'P 1'
#
loop_
_entity.id
_entity.type
_entity.pdbx_description
1 polymer ?
#
loop_
_entity_poly.entity_id
_entity_poly.type
_entity_poly.pdbx_seq_one_letter_code
_entity_poly.pdbx_strand_id
1 'polypeptide(L)'
;HNDVMQAFGTPEKQILIEPVFAQFIQASHGKALYGLDVLLSNPDSLASTAWPNNGNIWLPGWLDAINSGKNSLFLTIGPGDFLVHHAIALGLHTTTLILVKGALDARGSKLMPDKKDFGYSFPCDGPGRGGTCDISAWDSFYLAAFWMLNTIGWVTFYWHWKHLTVWQGNVAQFNESSVTIMGWLRDYLWLNSSQLINGYNPYGMNNLAVWAWMFLFGHLVWATGFMFLISWRGYWQELIETLVWAHERTPLANLVRWKDKPVAMSIVQGRLIGLAHFTVGYIFTYAAFVIASTAGKFG
;
A
#
# COMPACT_ATOMS: atom_id res chain seq x y z
N HIS A 1 16.39 -13.54 3.08
CA HIS A 1 17.76 -13.86 2.60
C HIS A 1 18.65 -12.63 2.62
N ASN A 2 18.40 -11.63 1.76
CA ASN A 2 19.27 -10.46 1.60
C ASN A 2 19.50 -9.68 2.91
N ASP A 3 18.46 -9.45 3.72
CA ASP A 3 18.61 -8.84 5.07
C ASP A 3 19.61 -9.59 5.95
N VAL A 4 19.58 -10.91 5.95
CA VAL A 4 20.48 -11.75 6.78
C VAL A 4 21.92 -11.64 6.29
N MET A 5 22.13 -11.68 4.97
CA MET A 5 23.47 -11.53 4.38
C MET A 5 24.04 -10.13 4.66
N GLN A 6 23.22 -9.09 4.59
CA GLN A 6 23.58 -7.72 4.97
C GLN A 6 23.95 -7.63 6.46
N ALA A 7 23.11 -8.21 7.34
CA ALA A 7 23.32 -8.17 8.79
C ALA A 7 24.59 -8.92 9.22
N PHE A 8 24.98 -9.98 8.51
CA PHE A 8 26.24 -10.69 8.73
C PHE A 8 27.46 -10.03 8.08
N GLY A 9 27.31 -8.85 7.46
CA GLY A 9 28.43 -8.14 6.83
C GLY A 9 28.95 -8.83 5.56
N THR A 10 28.10 -9.60 4.89
CA THR A 10 28.43 -10.33 3.63
C THR A 10 27.47 -9.92 2.50
N PRO A 11 27.39 -8.63 2.14
CA PRO A 11 26.45 -8.13 1.13
C PRO A 11 26.64 -8.76 -0.26
N GLU A 12 27.86 -9.20 -0.59
CA GLU A 12 28.18 -9.90 -1.83
C GLU A 12 27.46 -11.26 -1.99
N LYS A 13 26.96 -11.82 -0.89
CA LYS A 13 26.20 -13.09 -0.88
C LYS A 13 24.69 -12.90 -1.02
N GLN A 14 24.24 -11.66 -1.20
CA GLN A 14 22.86 -11.37 -1.53
C GLN A 14 22.50 -11.93 -2.91
N ILE A 15 21.23 -12.25 -3.09
CA ILE A 15 20.70 -12.67 -4.39
C ILE A 15 20.16 -11.43 -5.07
N LEU A 16 20.90 -10.96 -6.08
CA LEU A 16 20.61 -9.76 -6.86
C LEU A 16 20.30 -10.19 -8.29
N ILE A 17 19.02 -10.11 -8.66
CA ILE A 17 18.55 -10.54 -9.99
C ILE A 17 18.30 -9.29 -10.82
N GLU A 18 19.00 -9.17 -11.95
CA GLU A 18 18.77 -8.07 -12.89
C GLU A 18 17.43 -8.22 -13.61
N PRO A 19 16.62 -7.14 -13.75
CA PRO A 19 15.37 -7.15 -14.48
C PRO A 19 15.61 -7.11 -16.00
N VAL A 20 16.32 -8.11 -16.54
CA VAL A 20 16.81 -8.15 -17.93
C VAL A 20 15.71 -7.99 -18.98
N PHE A 21 14.50 -8.51 -18.72
CA PHE A 21 13.36 -8.33 -19.63
C PHE A 21 12.88 -6.88 -19.69
N ALA A 22 12.87 -6.19 -18.55
CA ALA A 22 12.48 -4.79 -18.51
C ALA A 22 13.60 -3.89 -19.07
N GLN A 23 14.88 -4.22 -18.83
CA GLN A 23 16.03 -3.54 -19.43
C GLN A 23 16.03 -3.70 -20.96
N PHE A 24 15.69 -4.90 -21.46
CA PHE A 24 15.49 -5.15 -22.88
C PHE A 24 14.37 -4.28 -23.47
N ILE A 25 13.26 -4.07 -22.76
CA ILE A 25 12.21 -3.15 -23.20
C ILE A 25 12.74 -1.71 -23.26
N GLN A 26 13.50 -1.25 -22.26
CA GLN A 26 14.11 0.08 -22.30
C GLN A 26 15.06 0.25 -23.50
N ALA A 27 15.89 -0.76 -23.79
CA ALA A 27 16.77 -0.77 -24.94
C ALA A 27 16.00 -0.80 -26.27
N SER A 28 14.95 -1.62 -26.36
CA SER A 28 14.05 -1.69 -27.51
C SER A 28 13.39 -0.34 -27.82
N HIS A 29 13.25 0.51 -26.81
CA HIS A 29 12.78 1.89 -26.93
C HIS A 29 13.89 2.93 -27.17
N GLY A 30 15.14 2.52 -27.39
CA GLY A 30 16.24 3.42 -27.75
C GLY A 30 17.11 3.89 -26.59
N LYS A 31 16.97 3.28 -25.39
CA LYS A 31 17.86 3.58 -24.27
C LYS A 31 19.21 2.85 -24.43
N ALA A 32 20.28 3.61 -24.63
CA ALA A 32 21.61 3.06 -24.92
C ALA A 32 22.35 2.48 -23.71
N LEU A 33 21.93 2.84 -22.48
CA LEU A 33 22.66 2.54 -21.24
C LEU A 33 22.99 1.05 -21.03
N TYR A 34 22.13 0.15 -21.49
CA TYR A 34 22.27 -1.30 -21.26
C TYR A 34 23.13 -2.02 -22.30
N GLY A 35 23.57 -1.33 -23.36
CA GLY A 35 24.42 -1.91 -24.42
C GLY A 35 23.73 -3.01 -25.24
N LEU A 36 22.40 -3.10 -25.20
CA LEU A 36 21.62 -4.01 -26.03
C LEU A 36 21.30 -3.33 -27.36
N ASP A 37 21.81 -3.89 -28.46
CA ASP A 37 21.66 -3.36 -29.81
C ASP A 37 20.40 -3.95 -30.50
N VAL A 38 19.21 -3.44 -30.13
CA VAL A 38 17.91 -4.01 -30.51
C VAL A 38 16.89 -2.93 -30.84
N LEU A 39 16.15 -3.11 -31.94
CA LEU A 39 15.09 -2.19 -32.37
C LEU A 39 15.58 -0.72 -32.36
N LEU A 40 14.95 0.15 -31.56
CA LEU A 40 15.24 1.59 -31.57
C LEU A 40 16.62 1.97 -31.00
N SER A 41 17.31 1.07 -30.29
CA SER A 41 18.71 1.32 -29.88
C SER A 41 19.72 0.97 -30.97
N ASN A 42 19.32 0.21 -32.00
CA ASN A 42 20.13 -0.09 -33.16
C ASN A 42 19.80 0.92 -34.29
N PRO A 43 20.73 1.79 -34.71
CA PRO A 43 20.46 2.83 -35.71
C PRO A 43 20.12 2.25 -37.10
N ASP A 44 20.59 1.05 -37.40
CA ASP A 44 20.40 0.35 -38.69
C ASP A 44 19.15 -0.56 -38.70
N SER A 45 18.44 -0.65 -37.56
CA SER A 45 17.23 -1.47 -37.49
C SER A 45 16.12 -0.94 -38.40
N LEU A 46 15.30 -1.87 -38.93
CA LEU A 46 14.07 -1.51 -39.64
C LEU A 46 13.12 -0.65 -38.78
N ALA A 47 13.10 -0.87 -37.46
CA ALA A 47 12.31 -0.06 -36.53
C ALA A 47 12.84 1.37 -36.41
N SER A 48 14.15 1.55 -36.41
CA SER A 48 14.81 2.86 -36.30
C SER A 48 14.73 3.64 -37.60
N THR A 49 15.02 3.00 -38.73
CA THR A 49 14.98 3.62 -40.06
C THR A 49 13.55 3.87 -40.55
N ALA A 50 12.56 3.14 -40.02
CA ALA A 50 11.18 3.14 -40.51
C ALA A 50 11.10 2.88 -42.03
N TRP A 51 11.90 1.95 -42.54
CA TRP A 51 11.79 1.52 -43.93
C TRP A 51 10.39 0.94 -44.20
N PRO A 52 9.74 1.27 -45.33
CA PRO A 52 10.29 1.98 -46.51
C PRO A 52 10.08 3.50 -46.53
N ASN A 53 9.23 4.07 -45.67
CA ASN A 53 8.81 5.46 -45.80
C ASN A 53 9.71 6.47 -45.06
N ASN A 54 10.60 6.00 -44.18
CA ASN A 54 11.48 6.84 -43.34
C ASN A 54 10.68 7.91 -42.56
N GLY A 55 9.47 7.55 -42.12
CA GLY A 55 8.52 8.49 -41.52
C GLY A 55 8.75 8.79 -40.04
N ASN A 56 9.97 8.62 -39.52
CA ASN A 56 10.34 8.61 -38.10
C ASN A 56 10.67 10.01 -37.51
N ILE A 57 9.92 11.04 -37.88
CA ILE A 57 10.21 12.45 -37.50
C ILE A 57 10.27 12.65 -35.97
N TRP A 58 9.52 11.87 -35.19
CA TRP A 58 9.52 11.94 -33.72
C TRP A 58 10.78 11.32 -33.09
N LEU A 59 11.47 10.44 -33.81
CA LEU A 59 12.50 9.57 -33.25
C LEU A 59 13.72 10.34 -32.70
N PRO A 60 14.27 11.38 -33.37
CA PRO A 60 15.38 12.14 -32.80
C PRO A 60 15.03 12.78 -31.45
N GLY A 61 13.86 13.41 -31.33
CA GLY A 61 13.40 14.01 -30.08
C GLY A 61 13.11 12.97 -28.99
N TRP A 62 12.58 11.81 -29.38
CA TRP A 62 12.40 10.67 -28.48
C TRP A 62 13.73 10.13 -27.94
N LEU A 63 14.70 9.88 -28.82
CA LEU A 63 16.02 9.37 -28.46
C LEU A 63 16.81 10.34 -27.58
N ASP A 64 16.69 11.64 -27.86
CA ASP A 64 17.25 12.68 -26.99
C ASP A 64 16.61 12.62 -25.59
N ALA A 65 15.29 12.55 -25.51
CA ALA A 65 14.59 12.51 -24.23
C ALA A 65 14.88 11.23 -23.43
N ILE A 66 14.85 10.04 -24.02
CA ILE A 66 15.03 8.77 -23.28
C ILE A 66 16.48 8.57 -22.80
N ASN A 67 17.45 9.23 -23.45
CA ASN A 67 18.87 9.18 -23.05
C ASN A 67 19.31 10.40 -22.23
N SER A 68 18.47 11.45 -22.16
CA SER A 68 18.66 12.56 -21.24
C SER A 68 18.44 12.08 -19.80
N GLY A 69 19.52 11.71 -19.11
CA GLY A 69 19.50 11.28 -17.70
C GLY A 69 19.02 12.33 -16.68
N LYS A 70 18.32 13.37 -17.13
CA LYS A 70 17.78 14.49 -16.35
C LYS A 70 16.27 14.46 -16.20
N ASN A 71 15.59 13.43 -16.71
CA ASN A 71 14.14 13.26 -16.60
C ASN A 71 13.78 11.88 -16.02
N SER A 72 12.48 11.62 -15.86
CA SER A 72 11.96 10.33 -15.39
C SER A 72 11.53 9.38 -16.53
N LEU A 73 11.86 9.70 -17.78
CA LEU A 73 11.49 8.88 -18.93
C LEU A 73 12.34 7.61 -18.95
N PHE A 74 11.72 6.46 -18.65
CA PHE A 74 12.41 5.17 -18.49
C PHE A 74 13.60 5.25 -17.54
N LEU A 75 13.36 5.57 -16.26
CA LEU A 75 14.40 5.52 -15.23
C LEU A 75 15.18 4.21 -15.26
N THR A 76 16.48 4.28 -14.98
CA THR A 76 17.33 3.10 -14.87
C THR A 76 16.81 2.17 -13.77
N ILE A 77 16.73 0.88 -14.08
CA ILE A 77 16.24 -0.18 -13.20
C ILE A 77 17.33 -1.23 -12.95
N GLY A 78 17.32 -1.80 -11.75
CA GLY A 78 18.23 -2.85 -11.30
C GLY A 78 17.58 -3.85 -10.32
N PRO A 79 18.37 -4.54 -9.48
CA PRO A 79 17.87 -5.63 -8.65
C PRO A 79 16.80 -5.22 -7.61
N GLY A 80 16.93 -4.02 -7.05
CA GLY A 80 15.91 -3.46 -6.15
C GLY A 80 14.55 -3.31 -6.84
N ASP A 81 14.55 -2.82 -8.09
CA ASP A 81 13.35 -2.71 -8.91
C ASP A 81 12.75 -4.08 -9.22
N PHE A 82 13.59 -5.08 -9.52
CA PHE A 82 13.13 -6.44 -9.78
C PHE A 82 12.31 -6.99 -8.60
N LEU A 83 12.85 -6.89 -7.38
CA LEU A 83 12.22 -7.43 -6.17
C LEU A 83 10.87 -6.75 -5.88
N VAL A 84 10.82 -5.42 -5.97
CA VAL A 84 9.59 -4.69 -5.66
C VAL A 84 8.51 -4.88 -6.74
N HIS A 85 8.86 -5.04 -8.02
CA HIS A 85 7.88 -5.41 -9.04
C HIS A 85 7.28 -6.80 -8.80
N HIS A 86 8.05 -7.75 -8.25
CA HIS A 86 7.52 -9.04 -7.83
C HIS A 86 6.63 -8.94 -6.59
N ALA A 87 6.95 -8.05 -5.64
CA ALA A 87 6.06 -7.76 -4.51
C ALA A 87 4.73 -7.14 -4.99
N ILE A 88 4.78 -6.19 -5.94
CA ILE A 88 3.59 -5.61 -6.57
C ILE A 88 2.77 -6.71 -7.27
N ALA A 89 3.42 -7.58 -8.04
CA ALA A 89 2.75 -8.70 -8.69
C ALA A 89 2.08 -9.63 -7.66
N LEU A 90 2.74 -9.97 -6.55
CA LEU A 90 2.16 -10.73 -5.45
C LEU A 90 0.89 -10.05 -4.91
N GLY A 91 0.96 -8.75 -4.64
CA GLY A 91 -0.17 -7.97 -4.15
C GLY A 91 -1.35 -7.98 -5.12
N LEU A 92 -1.09 -7.77 -6.41
CA LEU A 92 -2.11 -7.80 -7.46
C LEU A 92 -2.77 -9.19 -7.60
N HIS A 93 -1.98 -10.26 -7.63
CA HIS A 93 -2.51 -11.62 -7.73
C HIS A 93 -3.31 -12.01 -6.49
N THR A 94 -2.85 -11.62 -5.29
CA THR A 94 -3.54 -11.96 -4.04
C THR A 94 -4.84 -11.18 -3.90
N THR A 95 -4.83 -9.88 -4.21
CA THR A 95 -6.05 -9.05 -4.23
C THR A 95 -7.07 -9.60 -5.23
N THR A 96 -6.61 -9.97 -6.43
CA THR A 96 -7.46 -10.57 -7.47
C THR A 96 -8.01 -11.91 -7.02
N LEU A 97 -7.19 -12.77 -6.40
CA LEU A 97 -7.61 -14.07 -5.88
C LEU A 97 -8.77 -13.92 -4.89
N ILE A 98 -8.65 -13.00 -3.92
CA ILE A 98 -9.68 -12.80 -2.90
C ILE A 98 -10.99 -12.32 -3.55
N LEU A 99 -10.92 -11.34 -4.46
CA LEU A 99 -12.10 -10.80 -5.15
C LEU A 99 -12.77 -11.85 -6.04
N VAL A 100 -11.99 -12.55 -6.88
CA VAL A 100 -12.51 -13.56 -7.81
C VAL A 100 -13.11 -14.73 -7.04
N LYS A 101 -12.40 -15.24 -6.02
CA LYS A 101 -12.93 -16.32 -5.17
C LYS A 101 -14.22 -15.88 -4.48
N GLY A 102 -14.25 -14.67 -3.91
CA GLY A 102 -15.45 -14.10 -3.29
C GLY A 102 -16.65 -14.03 -4.25
N ALA A 103 -16.41 -13.66 -5.50
CA ALA A 103 -17.43 -13.61 -6.55
C ALA A 103 -17.90 -15.00 -7.01
N LEU A 104 -16.97 -15.93 -7.26
CA LEU A 104 -17.31 -17.28 -7.73
C LEU A 104 -18.05 -18.09 -6.66
N ASP A 105 -17.67 -17.95 -5.38
CA ASP A 105 -18.32 -18.63 -4.25
C ASP A 105 -19.56 -17.88 -3.71
N ALA A 106 -19.96 -16.77 -4.33
CA ALA A 106 -21.05 -15.93 -3.82
C ALA A 106 -22.40 -16.66 -3.83
N ARG A 107 -22.63 -17.52 -4.82
CA ARG A 107 -23.90 -18.27 -4.95
C ARG A 107 -23.98 -19.49 -4.03
N GLY A 108 -22.83 -20.02 -3.61
CA GLY A 108 -22.73 -21.22 -2.80
C GLY A 108 -21.30 -21.77 -2.84
N SER A 109 -20.92 -22.45 -1.78
CA SER A 109 -19.70 -23.26 -1.72
C SER A 109 -20.00 -24.58 -1.02
N LYS A 110 -19.04 -25.51 -0.96
CA LYS A 110 -19.24 -26.78 -0.24
C LYS A 110 -19.62 -26.57 1.24
N LEU A 111 -19.11 -25.51 1.88
CA LEU A 111 -19.36 -25.22 3.29
C LEU A 111 -20.74 -24.58 3.54
N MET A 112 -21.27 -23.86 2.56
CA MET A 112 -22.60 -23.21 2.60
C MET A 112 -23.18 -23.21 1.17
N PRO A 113 -23.86 -24.30 0.76
CA PRO A 113 -24.32 -24.47 -0.62
C PRO A 113 -25.44 -23.50 -1.04
N ASP A 114 -26.21 -23.02 -0.08
CA ASP A 114 -27.38 -22.16 -0.18
C ASP A 114 -27.06 -20.67 0.04
N LYS A 115 -25.78 -20.27 -0.07
CA LYS A 115 -25.32 -18.90 0.22
C LYS A 115 -26.09 -17.81 -0.53
N LYS A 116 -26.49 -18.07 -1.78
CA LYS A 116 -27.32 -17.16 -2.59
C LYS A 116 -28.62 -16.72 -1.89
N ASP A 117 -29.18 -17.54 -1.00
CA ASP A 117 -30.46 -17.30 -0.35
C ASP A 117 -30.32 -16.31 0.82
N PHE A 118 -29.08 -16.04 1.27
CA PHE A 118 -28.74 -15.10 2.35
C PHE A 118 -28.31 -13.72 1.85
N GLY A 119 -28.16 -13.54 0.54
CA GLY A 119 -27.74 -12.28 -0.08
C GLY A 119 -26.24 -12.00 0.00
N TYR A 120 -25.85 -10.76 -0.32
CA TYR A 120 -24.44 -10.38 -0.48
C TYR A 120 -23.69 -10.20 0.84
N SER A 121 -24.37 -9.63 1.84
CA SER A 121 -23.77 -9.23 3.12
C SER A 121 -24.57 -9.80 4.29
N PHE A 122 -23.92 -10.69 5.05
CA PHE A 122 -24.48 -11.29 6.25
C PHE A 122 -23.34 -11.70 7.21
N PRO A 123 -23.58 -11.86 8.53
CA PRO A 123 -22.52 -12.00 9.52
C PRO A 123 -21.68 -13.28 9.40
N CYS A 124 -22.37 -14.42 9.36
CA CYS A 124 -21.90 -15.80 9.31
C CYS A 124 -23.13 -16.73 9.20
N ASP A 125 -22.90 -18.03 9.08
CA ASP A 125 -23.93 -19.08 9.25
C ASP A 125 -23.70 -19.87 10.56
N GLY A 126 -23.39 -19.13 11.63
CA GLY A 126 -23.18 -19.66 12.97
C GLY A 126 -21.86 -20.42 13.21
N PRO A 127 -21.64 -20.90 14.45
CA PRO A 127 -20.41 -21.60 14.86
C PRO A 127 -20.39 -23.08 14.45
N GLY A 128 -21.49 -23.61 13.91
CA GLY A 128 -21.56 -24.99 13.43
C GLY A 128 -20.61 -25.26 12.26
N ARG A 129 -20.46 -26.54 11.88
CA ARG A 129 -19.65 -26.99 10.73
C ARG A 129 -18.17 -26.52 10.78
N GLY A 130 -17.65 -26.29 11.99
CA GLY A 130 -16.28 -25.80 12.23
C GLY A 130 -16.13 -24.28 12.30
N GLY A 131 -17.22 -23.52 12.15
CA GLY A 131 -17.23 -22.06 12.17
C GLY A 131 -17.29 -21.47 10.76
N THR A 132 -18.15 -20.46 10.58
CA THR A 132 -18.43 -19.82 9.28
C THR A 132 -18.22 -18.31 9.30
N CYS A 133 -17.28 -17.83 10.12
CA CYS A 133 -16.88 -16.44 10.14
C CYS A 133 -16.39 -16.01 8.75
N ASP A 134 -16.75 -14.78 8.35
CA ASP A 134 -16.27 -14.13 7.13
C ASP A 134 -16.57 -14.93 5.84
N ILE A 135 -17.71 -15.63 5.80
CA ILE A 135 -18.09 -16.51 4.68
C ILE A 135 -18.82 -15.79 3.54
N SER A 136 -19.36 -14.59 3.77
CA SER A 136 -20.15 -13.87 2.77
C SER A 136 -19.28 -13.29 1.66
N ALA A 137 -19.89 -12.94 0.54
CA ALA A 137 -19.16 -12.30 -0.57
C ALA A 137 -18.72 -10.87 -0.19
N TRP A 138 -19.48 -10.18 0.67
CA TRP A 138 -19.08 -8.90 1.26
C TRP A 138 -17.83 -9.03 2.12
N ASP A 139 -17.67 -10.12 2.88
CA ASP A 139 -16.47 -10.34 3.70
C ASP A 139 -15.22 -10.53 2.83
N SER A 140 -15.36 -11.11 1.63
CA SER A 140 -14.26 -11.17 0.66
C SER A 140 -13.87 -9.79 0.13
N PHE A 141 -14.84 -8.88 -0.09
CA PHE A 141 -14.54 -7.48 -0.40
C PHE A 141 -13.80 -6.78 0.75
N TYR A 142 -14.28 -6.97 1.99
CA TYR A 142 -13.64 -6.44 3.19
C TYR A 142 -12.18 -6.91 3.33
N LEU A 143 -11.90 -8.20 3.11
CA LEU A 143 -10.53 -8.75 3.13
C LEU A 143 -9.67 -8.23 1.97
N ALA A 144 -10.25 -8.12 0.77
CA ALA A 144 -9.54 -7.60 -0.40
C ALA A 144 -9.12 -6.13 -0.23
N ALA A 145 -9.88 -5.33 0.53
CA ALA A 145 -9.54 -3.93 0.78
C ALA A 145 -8.20 -3.78 1.53
N PHE A 146 -7.87 -4.65 2.48
CA PHE A 146 -6.56 -4.63 3.15
C PHE A 146 -5.42 -4.95 2.19
N TRP A 147 -5.61 -5.96 1.33
CA TRP A 147 -4.64 -6.33 0.31
C TRP A 147 -4.46 -5.25 -0.74
N MET A 148 -5.54 -4.58 -1.14
CA MET A 148 -5.50 -3.44 -2.03
C MET A 148 -4.69 -2.29 -1.43
N LEU A 149 -4.97 -1.88 -0.19
CA LEU A 149 -4.22 -0.81 0.48
C LEU A 149 -2.74 -1.14 0.59
N ASN A 150 -2.40 -2.38 0.98
CA ASN A 150 -1.03 -2.84 1.06
C ASN A 150 -0.32 -2.86 -0.31
N THR A 151 -1.00 -3.34 -1.37
CA THR A 151 -0.45 -3.38 -2.73
C THR A 151 -0.18 -1.97 -3.25
N ILE A 152 -1.14 -1.05 -3.09
CA ILE A 152 -0.97 0.35 -3.49
C ILE A 152 0.16 0.98 -2.66
N GLY A 153 0.23 0.70 -1.36
CA GLY A 153 1.32 1.14 -0.50
C GLY A 153 2.70 0.73 -1.02
N TRP A 154 2.89 -0.54 -1.42
CA TRP A 154 4.14 -1.00 -2.01
C TRP A 154 4.48 -0.26 -3.31
N VAL A 155 3.50 -0.04 -4.18
CA VAL A 155 3.68 0.72 -5.44
C VAL A 155 4.11 2.17 -5.14
N THR A 156 3.39 2.85 -4.25
CA THR A 156 3.67 4.26 -3.96
C THR A 156 4.94 4.45 -3.16
N PHE A 157 5.27 3.54 -2.25
CA PHE A 157 6.54 3.56 -1.51
C PHE A 157 7.71 3.44 -2.46
N TYR A 158 7.63 2.49 -3.41
CA TYR A 158 8.60 2.32 -4.46
C TYR A 158 8.77 3.57 -5.31
N TRP A 159 7.65 4.08 -5.84
CA TRP A 159 7.67 5.25 -6.70
C TRP A 159 8.28 6.46 -5.99
N HIS A 160 7.86 6.72 -4.75
CA HIS A 160 8.30 7.85 -3.98
C HIS A 160 9.78 7.75 -3.61
N TRP A 161 10.24 6.60 -3.09
CA TRP A 161 11.66 6.46 -2.72
C TRP A 161 12.59 6.53 -3.94
N LYS A 162 12.19 5.90 -5.05
CA LYS A 162 12.95 5.97 -6.30
C LYS A 162 13.06 7.40 -6.81
N HIS A 163 11.99 8.19 -6.77
CA HIS A 163 12.04 9.59 -7.19
C HIS A 163 12.82 10.48 -6.21
N LEU A 164 12.67 10.28 -4.90
CA LEU A 164 13.45 11.02 -3.90
C LEU A 164 14.96 10.88 -4.11
N THR A 165 15.43 9.68 -4.43
CA THR A 165 16.87 9.43 -4.66
C THR A 165 17.35 10.00 -5.99
N VAL A 166 16.51 10.02 -7.02
CA VAL A 166 16.78 10.74 -8.29
C VAL A 166 16.88 12.24 -8.05
N TRP A 167 15.91 12.84 -7.35
CA TRP A 167 15.90 14.28 -7.08
C TRP A 167 17.03 14.74 -6.16
N GLN A 168 17.51 13.87 -5.26
CA GLN A 168 18.70 14.12 -4.44
C GLN A 168 20.02 13.94 -5.20
N GLY A 169 19.99 13.40 -6.43
CA GLY A 169 21.19 13.05 -7.17
C GLY A 169 21.97 11.86 -6.59
N ASN A 170 21.36 11.06 -5.70
CA ASN A 170 21.98 9.91 -5.05
C ASN A 170 21.20 8.61 -5.31
N VAL A 171 21.18 8.19 -6.58
CA VAL A 171 20.47 6.97 -7.02
C VAL A 171 21.08 5.69 -6.41
N ALA A 172 22.37 5.72 -6.04
CA ALA A 172 23.06 4.61 -5.39
C ALA A 172 22.38 4.17 -4.09
N GLN A 173 21.85 5.13 -3.32
CA GLN A 173 21.12 4.81 -2.08
C GLN A 173 19.96 3.84 -2.32
N PHE A 174 19.13 4.09 -3.34
CA PHE A 174 18.03 3.19 -3.68
C PHE A 174 18.56 1.85 -4.18
N ASN A 175 19.52 1.87 -5.10
CA ASN A 175 20.05 0.65 -5.73
C ASN A 175 20.66 -0.33 -4.72
N GLU A 176 21.39 0.19 -3.73
CA GLU A 176 22.08 -0.62 -2.73
C GLU A 176 21.18 -1.01 -1.54
N SER A 177 20.23 -0.15 -1.15
CA SER A 177 19.45 -0.38 0.07
C SER A 177 18.12 -1.09 -0.17
N SER A 178 17.50 -0.90 -1.34
CA SER A 178 16.15 -1.43 -1.64
C SER A 178 16.07 -2.95 -1.77
N VAL A 179 17.22 -3.63 -1.85
CA VAL A 179 17.32 -5.09 -1.93
C VAL A 179 17.13 -5.79 -0.57
N THR A 180 17.02 -5.01 0.51
CA THR A 180 16.77 -5.47 1.89
C THR A 180 15.59 -4.75 2.50
N ILE A 181 14.79 -5.41 3.34
CA ILE A 181 13.67 -4.77 4.05
C ILE A 181 14.19 -3.72 5.04
N MET A 182 15.34 -3.96 5.67
CA MET A 182 15.97 -2.99 6.57
C MET A 182 16.31 -1.67 5.86
N GLY A 183 16.72 -1.71 4.59
CA GLY A 183 16.93 -0.50 3.79
C GLY A 183 15.65 0.33 3.63
N TRP A 184 14.51 -0.32 3.33
CA TRP A 184 13.21 0.38 3.28
C TRP A 184 12.81 0.99 4.63
N LEU A 185 13.10 0.31 5.74
CA LEU A 185 12.80 0.85 7.06
C LEU A 185 13.71 2.05 7.42
N ARG A 186 15.02 1.89 7.25
CA ARG A 186 16.03 2.86 7.69
C ARG A 186 16.14 4.06 6.75
N ASP A 187 16.38 3.79 5.47
CA ASP A 187 16.83 4.79 4.51
C ASP A 187 15.65 5.45 3.76
N TYR A 188 14.48 4.81 3.80
CA TYR A 188 13.24 5.40 3.33
C TYR A 188 12.37 5.93 4.47
N LEU A 189 11.78 5.05 5.30
CA LEU A 189 10.79 5.47 6.28
C LEU A 189 11.40 6.35 7.38
N TRP A 190 12.44 5.84 8.07
CA TRP A 190 13.05 6.56 9.20
C TRP A 190 13.74 7.85 8.75
N LEU A 191 14.65 7.76 7.77
CA LEU A 191 15.44 8.89 7.31
C LEU A 191 14.58 10.05 6.81
N ASN A 192 13.55 9.76 6.01
CA ASN A 192 12.71 10.80 5.41
C ASN A 192 11.60 11.30 6.35
N SER A 193 11.38 10.64 7.50
CA SER A 193 10.45 11.15 8.54
C SER A 193 11.04 12.28 9.38
N SER A 194 12.36 12.51 9.31
CA SER A 194 13.07 13.47 10.18
C SER A 194 12.51 14.90 10.15
N GLN A 195 12.24 15.46 8.97
CA GLN A 195 11.67 16.81 8.84
C GLN A 195 10.20 16.85 9.25
N LEU A 196 9.43 15.81 8.88
CA LEU A 196 8.03 15.66 9.26
C LEU A 196 7.87 15.70 10.79
N ILE A 197 8.60 14.86 11.52
CA ILE A 197 8.42 14.74 12.98
C ILE A 197 8.91 15.98 13.76
N ASN A 198 9.72 16.82 13.11
CA ASN A 198 10.17 18.11 13.65
C ASN A 198 9.32 19.30 13.18
N GLY A 199 8.16 19.05 12.55
CA GLY A 199 7.23 20.12 12.17
C GLY A 199 6.79 20.98 13.35
N TYR A 200 6.70 20.39 14.55
CA TYR A 200 6.63 21.08 15.83
C TYR A 200 7.45 20.31 16.87
N ASN A 201 8.12 21.02 17.77
CA ASN A 201 8.93 20.44 18.84
C ASN A 201 8.97 21.42 20.04
N PRO A 202 9.62 21.09 21.18
CA PRO A 202 9.64 21.96 22.36
C PRO A 202 10.24 23.36 22.13
N TYR A 203 11.00 23.57 21.06
CA TYR A 203 11.67 24.82 20.76
C TYR A 203 10.87 25.72 19.80
N GLY A 204 9.83 25.19 19.13
CA GLY A 204 9.01 25.95 18.19
C GLY A 204 8.28 25.08 17.17
N MET A 205 7.74 25.73 16.14
CA MET A 205 7.03 25.08 15.03
C MET A 205 7.38 25.72 13.70
N ASN A 206 7.18 24.98 12.61
CA ASN A 206 7.34 25.46 11.24
C ASN A 206 6.09 25.11 10.39
N ASN A 207 6.14 25.41 9.09
CA ASN A 207 5.04 25.16 8.15
C ASN A 207 4.68 23.67 7.99
N LEU A 208 5.53 22.73 8.41
CA LEU A 208 5.25 21.29 8.41
C LEU A 208 4.44 20.82 9.64
N ALA A 209 4.14 21.69 10.60
CA ALA A 209 3.42 21.33 11.82
C ALA A 209 2.06 20.67 11.56
N VAL A 210 1.32 21.13 10.55
CA VAL A 210 0.02 20.54 10.17
C VAL A 210 0.18 19.10 9.68
N TRP A 211 1.25 18.80 8.96
CA TRP A 211 1.54 17.46 8.47
C TRP A 211 2.01 16.55 9.61
N ALA A 212 2.83 17.06 10.52
CA ALA A 212 3.23 16.34 11.73
C ALA A 212 2.00 15.93 12.57
N TRP A 213 1.03 16.85 12.73
CA TRP A 213 -0.20 16.58 13.46
C TRP A 213 -1.08 15.57 12.71
N MET A 214 -1.27 15.76 11.40
CA MET A 214 -2.03 14.84 10.55
C MET A 214 -1.41 13.43 10.53
N PHE A 215 -0.08 13.32 10.60
CA PHE A 215 0.62 12.05 10.67
C PHE A 215 0.28 11.28 11.95
N LEU A 216 0.31 11.94 13.12
CA LEU A 216 -0.11 11.32 14.38
C LEU A 216 -1.62 11.02 14.40
N PHE A 217 -2.44 11.92 13.86
CA PHE A 217 -3.88 11.69 13.72
C PHE A 217 -4.17 10.45 12.85
N GLY A 218 -3.45 10.28 11.74
CA GLY A 218 -3.53 9.09 10.90
C GLY A 218 -3.22 7.81 11.68
N HIS A 219 -2.16 7.80 12.50
CA HIS A 219 -1.82 6.67 13.37
C HIS A 219 -2.92 6.38 14.39
N LEU A 220 -3.48 7.41 15.02
CA LEU A 220 -4.57 7.28 15.98
C LEU A 220 -5.80 6.65 15.33
N VAL A 221 -6.23 7.17 14.18
CA VAL A 221 -7.40 6.67 13.44
C VAL A 221 -7.16 5.23 12.97
N TRP A 222 -5.97 4.93 12.45
CA TRP A 222 -5.59 3.58 12.03
C TRP A 222 -5.67 2.59 13.20
N ALA A 223 -5.05 2.91 14.34
CA ALA A 223 -5.06 2.07 15.54
C ALA A 223 -6.45 1.94 16.16
N THR A 224 -7.29 2.98 16.07
CA THR A 224 -8.71 2.92 16.48
C THR A 224 -9.47 1.90 15.65
N GLY A 225 -9.13 1.74 14.37
CA GLY A 225 -9.67 0.67 13.53
C GLY A 225 -9.47 -0.71 14.12
N PHE A 226 -8.30 -0.99 14.71
CA PHE A 226 -7.97 -2.30 15.29
C PHE A 226 -8.90 -2.69 16.44
N MET A 227 -9.42 -1.72 17.20
CA MET A 227 -10.42 -1.98 18.24
C MET A 227 -11.63 -2.72 17.66
N PHE A 228 -12.16 -2.24 16.53
CA PHE A 228 -13.33 -2.82 15.87
C PHE A 228 -13.02 -4.12 15.10
N LEU A 229 -11.79 -4.28 14.61
CA LEU A 229 -11.38 -5.45 13.82
C LEU A 229 -11.01 -6.66 14.69
N ILE A 230 -10.47 -6.42 15.88
CA ILE A 230 -10.01 -7.47 16.80
C ILE A 230 -11.10 -7.85 17.80
N SER A 231 -11.67 -6.86 18.49
CA SER A 231 -12.70 -7.12 19.50
C SER A 231 -14.09 -7.20 18.86
N TRP A 232 -14.80 -8.29 19.11
CA TRP A 232 -16.07 -8.57 18.42
C TRP A 232 -17.28 -8.23 19.28
N ARG A 233 -18.46 -8.24 18.64
CA ARG A 233 -19.72 -7.73 19.18
C ARG A 233 -20.08 -8.20 20.59
N GLY A 234 -19.89 -9.49 20.90
CA GLY A 234 -20.34 -10.08 22.17
C GLY A 234 -19.78 -9.36 23.40
N TYR A 235 -18.47 -9.10 23.40
CA TYR A 235 -17.79 -8.36 24.46
C TYR A 235 -18.41 -6.98 24.71
N TRP A 236 -18.65 -6.22 23.65
CA TRP A 236 -19.23 -4.88 23.74
C TRP A 236 -20.70 -4.90 24.16
N GLN A 237 -21.45 -5.92 23.77
CA GLN A 237 -22.85 -6.06 24.13
C GLN A 237 -23.01 -6.25 25.64
N GLU A 238 -22.21 -7.14 26.24
CA GLU A 238 -22.21 -7.34 27.70
C GLU A 238 -21.79 -6.07 28.45
N LEU A 239 -20.77 -5.34 27.96
CA LEU A 239 -20.38 -4.07 28.55
C LEU A 239 -21.50 -3.03 28.50
N ILE A 240 -22.18 -2.88 27.35
CA ILE A 240 -23.31 -1.95 27.20
C ILE A 240 -24.45 -2.28 28.16
N GLU A 241 -24.72 -3.56 28.42
CA GLU A 241 -25.75 -3.97 29.38
C GLU A 241 -25.43 -3.49 30.81
N THR A 242 -24.15 -3.47 31.20
CA THR A 242 -23.76 -2.88 32.49
C THR A 242 -23.96 -1.36 32.53
N LEU A 243 -23.75 -0.66 31.42
CA LEU A 243 -23.99 0.79 31.30
C LEU A 243 -25.49 1.12 31.32
N VAL A 244 -26.31 0.30 30.67
CA VAL A 244 -27.79 0.40 30.72
C VAL A 244 -28.27 0.26 32.17
N TRP A 245 -27.79 -0.76 32.88
CA TRP A 245 -28.09 -0.94 34.30
C TRP A 245 -27.67 0.28 35.13
N ALA A 246 -26.46 0.80 34.92
CA ALA A 246 -25.96 1.95 35.66
C ALA A 246 -26.80 3.22 35.40
N HIS A 247 -27.17 3.49 34.15
CA HIS A 247 -27.98 4.65 33.77
C HIS A 247 -29.37 4.64 34.43
N GLU A 248 -30.05 3.49 34.40
CA GLU A 248 -31.39 3.35 35.00
C GLU A 248 -31.36 3.45 36.54
N ARG A 249 -30.25 3.07 37.17
CA ARG A 249 -30.07 3.07 38.63
C ARG A 249 -29.46 4.35 39.18
N THR A 250 -28.94 5.24 38.33
CA THR A 250 -28.36 6.51 38.75
C THR A 250 -29.46 7.55 38.96
N PRO A 251 -29.69 8.06 40.20
CA PRO A 251 -30.67 9.11 40.46
C PRO A 251 -30.39 10.36 39.61
N LEU A 252 -31.44 11.10 39.26
CA LEU A 252 -31.42 12.26 38.36
C LEU A 252 -31.16 11.92 36.89
N ALA A 253 -30.20 11.04 36.58
CA ALA A 253 -29.96 10.58 35.21
C ALA A 253 -31.11 9.72 34.66
N ASN A 254 -31.74 8.91 35.52
CA ASN A 254 -32.87 8.04 35.17
C ASN A 254 -34.15 8.77 34.72
N LEU A 255 -34.22 10.09 34.91
CA LEU A 255 -35.29 10.94 34.38
C LEU A 255 -35.16 11.09 32.85
N VAL A 256 -33.94 11.05 32.33
CA VAL A 256 -33.65 11.08 30.90
C VAL A 256 -33.61 9.65 30.38
N ARG A 257 -34.53 9.30 29.48
CA ARG A 257 -34.59 7.97 28.86
C ARG A 257 -34.19 8.05 27.40
N TRP A 258 -33.46 7.04 26.94
CA TRP A 258 -33.20 6.87 25.51
C TRP A 258 -34.50 6.53 24.77
N LYS A 259 -34.61 7.04 23.54
CA LYS A 259 -35.68 6.65 22.61
C LYS A 259 -35.41 5.26 22.04
N ASP A 260 -34.17 5.04 21.62
CA ASP A 260 -33.70 3.79 21.01
C ASP A 260 -32.79 3.06 21.99
N LYS A 261 -32.97 1.74 22.11
CA LYS A 261 -32.18 0.95 23.06
C LYS A 261 -30.71 0.90 22.62
N PRO A 262 -29.76 1.23 23.51
CA PRO A 262 -28.35 1.12 23.18
C PRO A 262 -27.96 -0.35 23.01
N VAL A 263 -27.37 -0.68 21.87
CA VAL A 263 -26.88 -2.02 21.53
C VAL A 263 -25.51 -1.91 20.88
N ALA A 264 -24.70 -2.95 21.01
CA ALA A 264 -23.46 -3.03 20.27
C ALA A 264 -23.73 -3.10 18.76
N MET A 265 -22.82 -2.52 17.99
CA MET A 265 -22.85 -2.57 16.52
C MET A 265 -22.99 -4.00 16.01
N SER A 266 -23.66 -4.20 14.88
CA SER A 266 -23.72 -5.52 14.24
C SER A 266 -22.33 -6.00 13.80
N ILE A 267 -22.17 -7.30 13.58
CA ILE A 267 -20.89 -7.90 13.15
C ILE A 267 -20.39 -7.26 11.85
N VAL A 268 -21.26 -7.13 10.85
CA VAL A 268 -20.92 -6.52 9.55
C VAL A 268 -20.60 -5.02 9.72
N GLN A 269 -21.35 -4.30 10.55
CA GLN A 269 -21.04 -2.89 10.84
C GLN A 269 -19.68 -2.73 11.52
N GLY A 270 -19.33 -3.61 12.47
CA GLY A 270 -18.01 -3.61 13.12
C GLY A 270 -16.87 -3.78 12.11
N ARG A 271 -17.00 -4.75 11.20
CA ARG A 271 -16.05 -4.95 10.08
C ARG A 271 -15.92 -3.69 9.21
N LEU A 272 -17.06 -3.11 8.80
CA LEU A 272 -17.07 -1.93 7.93
C LEU A 272 -16.44 -0.70 8.60
N ILE A 273 -16.82 -0.43 9.84
CA ILE A 273 -16.31 0.74 10.59
C ILE A 273 -14.83 0.56 10.91
N GLY A 274 -14.41 -0.65 11.27
CA GLY A 274 -12.99 -0.97 11.44
C GLY A 274 -12.19 -0.77 10.15
N LEU A 275 -12.69 -1.24 9.01
CA LEU A 275 -12.07 -1.03 7.71
C LEU A 275 -12.03 0.45 7.31
N ALA A 276 -13.07 1.22 7.61
CA ALA A 276 -13.12 2.65 7.33
C ALA A 276 -12.04 3.41 8.11
N HIS A 277 -11.91 3.16 9.42
CA HIS A 277 -10.86 3.73 10.25
C HIS A 277 -9.47 3.30 9.79
N PHE A 278 -9.29 2.01 9.50
CA PHE A 278 -8.03 1.49 8.95
C PHE A 278 -7.66 2.24 7.66
N THR A 279 -8.60 2.39 6.72
CA THR A 279 -8.40 3.03 5.42
C THR A 279 -8.07 4.51 5.56
N VAL A 280 -8.86 5.27 6.34
CA VAL A 280 -8.64 6.71 6.55
C VAL A 280 -7.29 6.94 7.23
N GLY A 281 -7.00 6.18 8.29
CA GLY A 281 -5.73 6.28 9.00
C GLY A 281 -4.54 5.93 8.12
N TYR A 282 -4.65 4.89 7.28
CA TYR A 282 -3.61 4.50 6.32
C TYR A 282 -3.31 5.62 5.31
N ILE A 283 -4.35 6.19 4.70
CA ILE A 283 -4.23 7.26 3.70
C ILE A 283 -3.64 8.52 4.32
N PHE A 284 -4.17 8.99 5.46
CA PHE A 284 -3.69 10.23 6.09
C PHE A 284 -2.28 10.12 6.63
N THR A 285 -1.91 8.96 7.18
CA THR A 285 -0.53 8.71 7.62
C THR A 285 0.44 8.84 6.45
N TYR A 286 0.15 8.18 5.33
CA TYR A 286 1.05 8.21 4.19
C TYR A 286 1.04 9.55 3.45
N ALA A 287 -0.12 10.20 3.30
CA ALA A 287 -0.23 11.51 2.66
C ALA A 287 0.60 12.57 3.39
N ALA A 288 0.49 12.64 4.72
CA ALA A 288 1.29 13.55 5.54
C ALA A 288 2.79 13.29 5.41
N PHE A 289 3.19 12.01 5.41
CA PHE A 289 4.59 11.62 5.20
C PHE A 289 5.12 12.04 3.84
N VAL A 290 4.43 11.72 2.74
CA VAL A 290 4.88 12.05 1.38
C VAL A 290 5.04 13.55 1.20
N ILE A 291 4.04 14.33 1.62
CA ILE A 291 4.06 15.79 1.45
C ILE A 291 5.19 16.41 2.27
N ALA A 292 5.29 16.10 3.58
CA ALA A 292 6.27 16.72 4.45
C ALA A 292 7.71 16.27 4.15
N SER A 293 7.92 15.00 3.80
CA SER A 293 9.27 14.49 3.48
C SER A 293 9.81 15.02 2.15
N THR A 294 8.93 15.30 1.19
CA THR A 294 9.31 15.92 -0.08
C THR A 294 9.47 17.43 0.07
N ALA A 295 8.46 18.12 0.62
CA ALA A 295 8.50 19.57 0.79
C ALA A 295 9.60 20.02 1.75
N GLY A 296 9.88 19.26 2.81
CA GLY A 296 10.97 19.58 3.75
C GLY A 296 12.38 19.49 3.15
N LYS A 297 12.54 18.91 1.95
CA LYS A 297 13.81 18.82 1.24
C LYS A 297 13.91 19.75 0.02
N PHE A 298 12.79 19.98 -0.66
CA PHE A 298 12.77 20.65 -1.97
C PHE A 298 11.86 21.88 -2.06
N GLY A 299 11.05 22.16 -1.03
CA GLY A 299 10.07 23.25 -1.00
C GLY A 299 10.37 24.33 0.01
#